data_AF-A0A7V1MXL3-F1
#
_entry.id   AF-A0A7V1MXL3-F1
#
_cell.length_a   1.000
_cell.length_b   1.000
_cell.length_c   1.000
_cell.angle_alpha   90.00
_cell.angle_beta   90.00
_cell.angle_gamma   90.00
#
_symmetry.space_group_name_H-M   'P 1'
#
loop_
_entity.id
_entity.type
_entity.pdbx_description
1 polymer ?
#
loop_
_entity_poly.entity_id
_entity_poly.type
_entity_poly.pdbx_seq_one_letter_code
_entity_poly.pdbx_strand_id
1 'polypeptide(L)'
;MPAAVRTEPLKRQNGRPGTMQERYDLLVVKMKQKYGIRVRRWRKSMSGVAWEVHYRDGSVSRLIESPYPRGPMSAAIFLHEIGHHAIGFRRYRPRCLEEYHAWKWAVEEMENQGILVTERVKKRMHDSLRYAVAKAMRRGLKRLPQELIPYVPEMK
;
A
#
# COMPACT_ATOMS: atom_id res chain seq x y z
N MET A 1 33.44 36.74 -30.39
CA MET A 1 33.29 36.40 -28.96
C MET A 1 32.12 35.46 -28.79
N PRO A 2 32.30 34.27 -28.19
CA PRO A 2 31.22 33.59 -27.50
C PRO A 2 31.55 33.40 -26.01
N ALA A 3 30.57 33.69 -25.16
CA ALA A 3 30.68 33.58 -23.70
C ALA A 3 30.59 32.10 -23.27
N ALA A 4 31.53 31.67 -22.42
CA ALA A 4 31.55 30.34 -21.83
C ALA A 4 30.42 30.20 -20.79
N VAL A 5 29.51 29.25 -21.02
CA VAL A 5 28.48 28.85 -20.06
C VAL A 5 29.16 28.07 -18.94
N ARG A 6 29.21 28.66 -17.73
CA ARG A 6 29.70 27.99 -16.53
C ARG A 6 28.65 26.98 -16.07
N THR A 7 28.91 25.69 -16.24
CA THR A 7 28.16 24.62 -15.59
C THR A 7 28.65 24.48 -14.15
N GLU A 8 27.89 24.99 -13.19
CA GLU A 8 28.13 24.70 -11.78
C GLU A 8 27.82 23.23 -11.47
N PRO A 9 28.67 22.52 -10.72
CA PRO A 9 28.38 21.15 -10.33
C PRO A 9 27.24 21.14 -9.30
N LEU A 10 26.17 20.39 -9.60
CA LEU A 10 25.08 20.09 -8.67
C LEU A 10 25.66 19.50 -7.38
N LYS A 11 25.60 20.31 -6.32
CA LYS A 11 26.04 19.97 -4.97
C LYS A 11 25.27 18.73 -4.51
N ARG A 12 25.93 17.56 -4.49
CA ARG A 12 25.38 16.33 -3.90
C ARG A 12 25.09 16.63 -2.44
N GLN A 13 23.81 16.78 -2.09
CA GLN A 13 23.40 16.95 -0.71
C GLN A 13 23.56 15.60 0.00
N ASN A 14 24.69 15.42 0.67
CA ASN A 14 24.85 14.40 1.70
C ASN A 14 23.98 14.79 2.90
N GLY A 15 22.69 14.48 2.84
CA GLY A 15 21.74 14.71 3.92
C GLY A 15 21.89 13.64 4.99
N ARG A 16 22.00 14.06 6.26
CA ARG A 16 21.78 13.16 7.41
C ARG A 16 20.45 12.43 7.20
N PRO A 17 20.36 11.12 7.56
CA PRO A 17 19.08 10.44 7.48
C PRO A 17 18.07 11.22 8.32
N GLY A 18 17.06 11.77 7.65
CA GLY A 18 15.97 12.47 8.30
C GLY A 18 15.32 11.61 9.38
N THR A 19 14.55 12.25 10.25
CA THR A 19 13.78 11.55 11.29
C THR A 19 12.93 10.44 10.66
N MET A 20 12.58 9.41 11.45
CA MET A 20 11.69 8.35 10.95
C MET A 20 10.35 8.92 10.45
N GLN A 21 9.87 10.02 11.03
CA GLN A 21 8.66 10.69 10.55
C GLN A 21 8.87 11.33 9.18
N GLU A 22 9.99 12.01 8.94
CA GLU A 22 10.33 12.57 7.62
C GLU A 22 10.39 11.47 6.54
N ARG A 23 10.87 10.27 6.89
CA ARG A 23 10.84 9.12 5.97
C ARG A 23 9.40 8.70 5.62
N TYR A 24 8.51 8.68 6.61
CA TYR A 24 7.09 8.38 6.38
C TYR A 24 6.38 9.49 5.58
N ASP A 25 6.74 10.75 5.80
CA ASP A 25 6.16 11.88 5.06
C ASP A 25 6.61 11.82 3.59
N LEU A 26 7.89 11.55 3.35
CA LEU A 26 8.43 11.32 2.00
C LEU A 26 7.79 10.12 1.32
N LEU A 27 7.53 9.03 2.04
CA LEU A 27 6.79 7.87 1.53
C LEU A 27 5.40 8.30 1.03
N VAL A 28 4.65 9.07 1.83
CA VAL A 28 3.31 9.54 1.46
C VAL A 28 3.35 10.38 0.19
N VAL A 29 4.28 11.33 0.10
CA VAL A 29 4.45 12.18 -1.09
C VAL A 29 4.78 11.33 -2.31
N LYS A 30 5.77 10.44 -2.20
CA LYS A 30 6.23 9.56 -3.27
C LYS A 30 5.11 8.65 -3.78
N MET A 31 4.37 7.99 -2.89
CA MET A 31 3.28 7.09 -3.27
C MET A 31 2.11 7.82 -3.91
N LYS A 32 1.75 9.01 -3.40
CA LYS A 32 0.70 9.84 -4.01
C LYS A 32 1.08 10.27 -5.42
N GLN A 33 2.32 10.72 -5.63
CA GLN A 33 2.81 11.14 -6.93
C GLN A 33 2.92 9.96 -7.91
N LYS A 34 3.55 8.86 -7.49
CA LYS A 34 3.78 7.67 -8.34
C LYS A 34 2.49 7.06 -8.87
N TYR A 35 1.44 7.00 -8.06
CA TYR A 35 0.18 6.33 -8.41
C TYR A 35 -0.98 7.29 -8.73
N GLY A 36 -0.76 8.60 -8.63
CA GLY A 36 -1.80 9.61 -8.85
C GLY A 36 -2.93 9.53 -7.80
N ILE A 37 -2.58 9.28 -6.54
CA ILE A 37 -3.55 9.00 -5.47
C ILE A 37 -3.94 10.28 -4.73
N ARG A 38 -5.25 10.45 -4.54
CA ARG A 38 -5.80 11.48 -3.67
C ARG A 38 -6.31 10.85 -2.37
N VAL A 39 -5.77 11.31 -1.25
CA VAL A 39 -6.24 10.89 0.07
C VAL A 39 -7.48 11.73 0.42
N ARG A 40 -8.64 11.08 0.51
CA ARG A 40 -9.88 11.77 0.87
C ARG A 40 -9.96 12.06 2.37
N ARG A 41 -9.49 11.12 3.20
CA ARG A 41 -9.53 11.24 4.66
C ARG A 41 -8.40 10.47 5.31
N TRP A 42 -7.73 11.11 6.25
CA TRP A 42 -6.85 10.43 7.21
C TRP A 42 -7.69 9.87 8.36
N ARG A 43 -7.68 8.55 8.53
CA ARG A 43 -8.47 7.84 9.55
C ARG A 43 -7.75 7.85 10.89
N LYS A 44 -8.51 7.90 11.99
CA LYS A 44 -7.99 7.66 13.35
C LYS A 44 -7.84 6.16 13.64
N SER A 45 -8.65 5.33 12.98
CA SER A 45 -8.61 3.87 13.11
C SER A 45 -7.49 3.24 12.28
N MET A 46 -7.04 2.05 12.68
CA MET A 46 -6.08 1.22 11.92
C MET A 46 -6.76 0.42 10.80
N SER A 47 -7.49 1.12 9.94
CA SER A 47 -8.17 0.57 8.78
C SER A 47 -8.17 1.59 7.64
N GLY A 48 -8.21 1.09 6.41
CA GLY A 48 -8.33 1.93 5.22
C GLY A 48 -9.38 1.40 4.26
N VAL A 49 -9.56 2.14 3.17
CA VAL A 49 -10.32 1.73 2.00
C VAL A 49 -9.79 2.46 0.78
N ALA A 50 -9.67 1.73 -0.33
CA ALA A 50 -9.28 2.25 -1.64
C ALA A 50 -10.42 2.06 -2.64
N TRP A 51 -10.65 3.05 -3.50
CA TRP A 51 -11.63 2.97 -4.58
C TRP A 51 -11.28 3.91 -5.73
N GLU A 52 -11.92 3.68 -6.86
CA GLU A 52 -11.82 4.52 -8.05
C GLU A 52 -13.17 5.15 -8.38
N VAL A 53 -13.15 6.38 -8.89
CA VAL A 53 -14.31 7.05 -9.48
C VAL A 53 -14.05 7.24 -10.96
N HIS A 54 -14.88 6.61 -11.77
CA HIS A 54 -14.82 6.68 -13.23
C HIS A 54 -15.82 7.73 -13.70
N TYR A 55 -15.34 8.76 -14.39
CA TYR A 55 -16.15 9.85 -14.91
C TYR A 55 -16.59 9.59 -16.35
N ARG A 56 -17.61 10.31 -16.82
CA ARG A 56 -18.15 10.16 -18.18
C ARG A 56 -17.15 10.54 -19.27
N ASP A 57 -16.21 11.42 -18.96
CA ASP A 57 -15.12 11.84 -19.84
C ASP A 57 -13.97 10.81 -19.93
N GLY A 58 -14.12 9.65 -19.29
CA GLY A 58 -13.11 8.58 -19.26
C GLY A 58 -12.00 8.81 -18.25
N SER A 59 -11.99 9.95 -17.52
CA SER A 59 -11.03 10.17 -16.46
C SER A 59 -11.32 9.28 -15.24
N VAL A 60 -10.25 8.89 -14.53
CA VAL A 60 -10.35 8.05 -13.33
C VAL A 60 -9.69 8.78 -12.17
N SER A 61 -10.46 9.04 -11.11
CA SER A 61 -9.92 9.50 -9.82
C SER A 61 -9.63 8.32 -8.91
N ARG A 62 -8.38 8.19 -8.49
CA ARG A 62 -7.93 7.17 -7.54
C ARG A 62 -7.93 7.72 -6.12
N LEU A 63 -8.75 7.12 -5.26
CA LEU A 63 -9.05 7.63 -3.93
C LEU A 63 -8.68 6.59 -2.86
N ILE A 64 -8.19 7.09 -1.72
CA ILE A 64 -8.00 6.28 -0.51
C ILE A 64 -8.46 7.02 0.74
N GLU A 65 -8.80 6.24 1.76
CA GLU A 65 -8.78 6.64 3.16
C GLU A 65 -7.89 5.67 3.93
N SER A 66 -7.06 6.19 4.82
CA SER A 66 -6.08 5.39 5.57
C SER A 66 -5.66 6.12 6.84
N PRO A 67 -5.17 5.46 7.89
CA PRO A 67 -4.36 6.14 8.90
C PRO A 67 -3.15 6.85 8.27
N TYR A 68 -2.76 7.98 8.87
CA TYR A 68 -1.52 8.66 8.48
C TYR A 68 -0.31 7.83 8.94
N PRO A 69 0.70 7.59 8.08
CA PRO A 69 1.92 6.89 8.46
C PRO A 69 2.68 7.63 9.57
N ARG A 70 2.69 7.03 10.76
CA ARG A 70 3.45 7.48 11.95
C ARG A 70 4.33 6.38 12.54
N GLY A 71 4.27 5.20 11.93
CA GLY A 71 5.00 4.01 12.36
C GLY A 71 4.74 2.84 11.40
N PRO A 72 5.40 1.69 11.61
CA PRO A 72 5.34 0.57 10.67
C PRO A 72 3.93 0.07 10.39
N MET A 73 3.07 0.02 11.41
CA MET A 73 1.69 -0.46 11.27
C MET A 73 0.83 0.46 10.40
N SER A 74 0.87 1.77 10.66
CA SER A 74 0.08 2.73 9.86
C SER A 74 0.64 2.91 8.46
N ALA A 75 1.96 2.79 8.28
CA ALA A 75 2.60 2.72 6.97
C ALA A 75 2.17 1.47 6.19
N ALA A 76 2.12 0.30 6.83
CA ALA A 76 1.69 -0.94 6.19
C ALA A 76 0.24 -0.86 5.70
N ILE A 77 -0.68 -0.30 6.50
CA ILE A 77 -2.08 -0.12 6.10
C ILE A 77 -2.18 0.89 4.96
N PHE A 78 -1.48 2.03 5.05
CA PHE A 78 -1.44 3.01 3.96
C PHE A 78 -0.95 2.38 2.66
N LEU A 79 0.15 1.62 2.71
CA LEU A 79 0.68 0.92 1.55
C LEU A 79 -0.25 -0.18 1.06
N HIS A 80 -1.01 -0.86 1.92
CA HIS A 80 -2.03 -1.82 1.49
C HIS A 80 -3.12 -1.14 0.64
N GLU A 81 -3.59 0.05 1.05
CA GLU A 81 -4.56 0.80 0.24
C GLU A 81 -3.98 1.27 -1.10
N ILE A 82 -2.72 1.72 -1.11
CA ILE A 82 -2.00 2.03 -2.35
C ILE A 82 -1.81 0.76 -3.20
N GLY A 83 -1.58 -0.38 -2.56
CA GLY A 83 -1.40 -1.68 -3.18
C GLY A 83 -2.59 -2.08 -4.03
N HIS A 84 -3.82 -1.80 -3.59
CA HIS A 84 -5.01 -2.02 -4.41
C HIS A 84 -4.97 -1.23 -5.74
N HIS A 85 -4.44 -0.01 -5.73
CA HIS A 85 -4.26 0.78 -6.96
C HIS A 85 -3.06 0.30 -7.77
N ALA A 86 -1.95 -0.05 -7.11
CA ALA A 86 -0.72 -0.49 -7.75
C ALA A 86 -0.89 -1.80 -8.52
N ILE A 87 -1.62 -2.76 -7.95
CA ILE A 87 -1.94 -4.02 -8.62
C ILE A 87 -3.13 -3.89 -9.59
N GLY A 88 -3.95 -2.84 -9.44
CA GLY A 88 -5.18 -2.62 -10.19
C GLY A 88 -6.39 -3.36 -9.61
N PHE A 89 -7.52 -2.65 -9.51
CA PHE A 89 -8.77 -3.22 -9.01
C PHE A 89 -9.33 -4.31 -9.92
N ARG A 90 -9.91 -5.34 -9.30
CA ARG A 90 -10.55 -6.50 -9.95
C ARG A 90 -9.60 -7.33 -10.83
N ARG A 91 -8.28 -7.11 -10.72
CA ARG A 91 -7.27 -7.87 -11.48
C ARG A 91 -7.20 -9.32 -11.00
N TYR A 92 -7.34 -9.55 -9.70
CA TYR A 92 -7.23 -10.88 -9.09
C TYR A 92 -8.59 -11.34 -8.57
N ARG A 93 -8.90 -12.62 -8.81
CA ARG A 93 -10.15 -13.24 -8.34
C ARG A 93 -9.82 -14.60 -7.73
N PRO A 94 -10.44 -14.99 -6.61
CA PRO A 94 -11.47 -14.28 -5.82
C PRO A 94 -10.94 -13.03 -5.08
N ARG A 95 -11.83 -12.21 -4.48
CA ARG A 95 -11.44 -10.97 -3.76
C ARG A 95 -10.38 -11.21 -2.68
N CYS A 96 -10.39 -12.35 -1.99
CA CYS A 96 -9.34 -12.68 -1.01
C CYS A 96 -7.95 -12.84 -1.64
N LEU A 97 -7.84 -13.22 -2.92
CA LEU A 97 -6.57 -13.25 -3.64
C LEU A 97 -6.08 -11.84 -3.97
N GLU A 98 -7.00 -10.92 -4.29
CA GLU A 98 -6.67 -9.51 -4.46
C GLU A 98 -6.16 -8.87 -3.15
N GLU A 99 -6.77 -9.21 -2.01
CA GLU A 99 -6.27 -8.81 -0.69
C GLU A 99 -4.84 -9.33 -0.45
N TYR A 100 -4.55 -10.58 -0.82
CA TYR A 100 -3.21 -11.17 -0.74
C TYR A 100 -2.19 -10.38 -1.56
N HIS A 101 -2.48 -10.11 -2.84
CA HIS A 101 -1.57 -9.36 -3.68
C HIS A 101 -1.38 -7.91 -3.22
N ALA A 102 -2.42 -7.25 -2.69
CA ALA A 102 -2.31 -5.92 -2.13
C ALA A 102 -1.42 -5.90 -0.88
N TRP A 103 -1.57 -6.89 0.01
CA TRP A 103 -0.68 -7.04 1.18
C TRP A 103 0.75 -7.39 0.81
N LYS A 104 0.96 -8.33 -0.13
CA LYS A 104 2.28 -8.70 -0.63
C LYS A 104 3.00 -7.47 -1.19
N TRP A 105 2.34 -6.72 -2.06
CA TRP A 105 2.88 -5.47 -2.61
C TRP A 105 3.24 -4.47 -1.51
N ALA A 106 2.38 -4.32 -0.49
CA ALA A 106 2.63 -3.38 0.60
C ALA A 106 3.87 -3.74 1.43
N VAL A 107 4.07 -5.02 1.73
CA VAL A 107 5.26 -5.51 2.46
C VAL A 107 6.53 -5.33 1.63
N GLU A 108 6.48 -5.71 0.35
CA GLU A 108 7.60 -5.52 -0.58
C GLU A 108 7.94 -4.01 -0.71
N GLU A 109 6.94 -3.14 -0.77
CA GLU A 109 7.18 -1.69 -0.83
C GLU A 109 7.73 -1.16 0.50
N MET A 110 7.33 -1.68 1.66
CA MET A 110 7.98 -1.32 2.94
C MET A 110 9.47 -1.66 2.90
N GLU A 111 9.83 -2.86 2.45
CA GLU A 111 11.23 -3.31 2.32
C GLU A 111 12.01 -2.44 1.33
N ASN A 112 11.43 -2.17 0.15
CA ASN A 112 12.02 -1.31 -0.88
C ASN A 112 12.24 0.15 -0.43
N GLN A 113 11.48 0.63 0.56
CA GLN A 113 11.63 1.96 1.14
C GLN A 113 12.50 1.95 2.41
N GLY A 114 13.06 0.80 2.79
CA GLY A 114 13.87 0.65 4.00
C GLY A 114 13.06 0.83 5.29
N ILE A 115 11.75 0.55 5.25
CA ILE A 115 10.85 0.60 6.40
C ILE A 115 10.80 -0.77 7.05
N LEU A 116 11.02 -0.82 8.36
CA LEU A 116 11.01 -2.07 9.13
C LEU A 116 9.65 -2.79 9.08
N VAL A 117 9.62 -4.03 8.59
CA VAL A 117 8.46 -4.91 8.66
C VAL A 117 8.47 -5.68 9.99
N THR A 118 7.81 -5.10 10.99
CA THR A 118 7.74 -5.71 12.33
C THR A 118 6.87 -6.98 12.39
N GLU A 119 7.08 -7.82 13.40
CA GLU A 119 6.21 -8.98 13.66
C GLU A 119 4.74 -8.61 13.84
N ARG A 120 4.44 -7.42 14.39
CA ARG A 120 3.07 -6.91 14.49
C ARG A 120 2.45 -6.67 13.11
N VAL A 121 3.23 -6.16 12.14
CA VAL A 121 2.78 -5.96 10.75
C VAL A 121 2.51 -7.31 10.09
N LYS A 122 3.43 -8.28 10.23
CA LYS A 122 3.24 -9.65 9.71
C LYS A 122 1.98 -10.30 10.29
N LYS A 123 1.78 -10.18 11.60
CA LYS A 123 0.56 -10.66 12.28
C LYS A 123 -0.68 -9.97 11.74
N ARG A 124 -0.66 -8.65 11.54
CA ARG A 124 -1.80 -7.89 10.99
C ARG A 124 -2.17 -8.37 9.58
N MET A 125 -1.18 -8.54 8.71
CA MET A 125 -1.38 -9.10 7.37
C MET A 125 -2.02 -10.49 7.46
N HIS A 126 -1.45 -11.37 8.28
CA HIS A 126 -1.92 -12.73 8.46
C HIS A 126 -3.38 -12.76 8.97
N ASP A 127 -3.71 -11.96 9.99
CA ASP A 127 -5.07 -11.84 10.52
C ASP A 127 -6.06 -11.32 9.46
N SER A 128 -5.63 -10.34 8.66
CA SER A 128 -6.45 -9.77 7.57
C SER A 128 -6.73 -10.80 6.48
N LEU A 129 -5.74 -11.61 6.09
CA LEU A 129 -5.90 -12.65 5.07
C LEU A 129 -6.74 -13.81 5.59
N ARG A 130 -6.55 -14.23 6.84
CA ARG A 130 -7.42 -15.22 7.50
C ARG A 130 -8.88 -14.78 7.48
N TYR A 131 -9.14 -13.51 7.82
CA TYR A 131 -10.49 -12.96 7.75
C TYR A 131 -11.05 -12.95 6.32
N ALA A 132 -10.25 -12.55 5.33
CA ALA A 132 -10.67 -12.52 3.93
C ALA A 132 -11.00 -13.91 3.38
N VAL A 133 -10.18 -14.92 3.71
CA VAL A 133 -10.42 -16.33 3.37
C VAL A 133 -11.69 -16.84 4.05
N ALA A 134 -11.82 -16.66 5.37
CA ALA A 134 -13.02 -17.06 6.11
C ALA A 134 -14.30 -16.45 5.52
N LYS A 135 -14.23 -15.16 5.16
CA LYS A 135 -15.34 -14.44 4.52
C LYS A 135 -15.67 -14.99 3.14
N ALA A 136 -14.67 -15.36 2.34
CA ALA A 136 -14.88 -15.97 1.04
C ALA A 136 -15.49 -17.37 1.14
N MET A 137 -15.02 -18.20 2.08
CA MET A 137 -15.57 -19.53 2.35
C MET A 137 -17.04 -19.44 2.78
N ARG A 138 -17.39 -18.54 3.72
CA ARG A 138 -18.80 -18.29 4.11
C ARG A 138 -19.69 -17.82 2.96
N ARG A 139 -19.10 -17.23 1.91
CA ARG A 139 -19.80 -16.79 0.68
C ARG A 139 -19.80 -17.86 -0.42
N GLY A 140 -19.41 -19.10 -0.12
CA GLY A 140 -19.47 -20.22 -1.06
C GLY A 140 -18.27 -20.32 -2.00
N LEU A 141 -17.07 -19.89 -1.59
CA LEU A 141 -15.85 -20.09 -2.38
C LEU A 141 -15.63 -21.58 -2.65
N LYS A 142 -15.66 -21.99 -3.93
CA LYS A 142 -15.53 -23.40 -4.34
C LYS A 142 -14.08 -23.90 -4.37
N ARG A 143 -13.14 -23.03 -4.76
CA ARG A 143 -11.72 -23.38 -4.90
C ARG A 143 -10.86 -22.31 -4.25
N LEU A 144 -10.02 -22.72 -3.30
CA LEU A 144 -9.08 -21.83 -2.65
C LEU A 144 -7.80 -21.70 -3.49
N PRO A 145 -7.35 -20.47 -3.81
CA PRO A 145 -6.03 -20.23 -4.39
C PRO A 145 -4.90 -20.79 -3.51
N GLN A 146 -3.84 -21.32 -4.13
CA GLN A 146 -2.74 -21.99 -3.42
C GLN A 146 -2.02 -21.06 -2.45
N GLU A 147 -1.85 -19.79 -2.83
CA GLU A 147 -1.24 -18.73 -2.04
C GLU A 147 -2.00 -18.47 -0.74
N LEU A 148 -3.29 -18.83 -0.70
CA LEU A 148 -4.16 -18.60 0.45
C LEU A 148 -4.24 -19.79 1.41
N ILE A 149 -3.67 -20.95 1.06
CA ILE A 149 -3.65 -22.16 1.91
C ILE A 149 -3.11 -21.86 3.33
N PRO A 150 -2.02 -21.09 3.51
CA PRO A 150 -1.50 -20.80 4.85
C PRO A 150 -2.46 -19.98 5.74
N TYR A 151 -3.47 -19.33 5.16
CA TYR A 151 -4.41 -18.45 5.87
C TYR A 151 -5.80 -19.09 6.06
N VAL A 152 -5.92 -20.39 5.84
CA VAL A 152 -7.17 -21.10 6.14
C VAL A 152 -7.40 -21.07 7.66
N PRO A 153 -8.57 -20.61 8.13
CA PRO A 153 -8.89 -20.67 9.55
C PRO A 153 -9.02 -22.13 9.97
N GLU A 154 -8.46 -22.48 11.13
CA GLU A 154 -8.83 -23.72 11.82
C GLU A 154 -10.34 -23.71 12.03
N MET A 155 -11.04 -24.67 11.43
CA MET A 155 -12.44 -24.93 11.72
C MET A 155 -12.50 -25.58 13.10
N LYS A 156 -13.11 -24.89 14.06
CA LYS A 156 -13.54 -25.50 15.32
C LYS A 156 -14.90 -26.15 15.14
#